data_AF-A0A5A7RR85-F1
#
_entry.id   AF-A0A5A7RR85-F1
#
_cell.length_a   1.000
_cell.length_b   1.000
_cell.length_c   1.000
_cell.angle_alpha   90.00
_cell.angle_beta   90.00
_cell.angle_gamma   90.00
#
_symmetry.space_group_name_H-M   'P 1'
#
loop_
_entity.id
_entity.type
_entity.pdbx_description
1 polymer ?
#
loop_
_entity_poly.entity_id
_entity_poly.type
_entity_poly.pdbx_seq_one_letter_code
_entity_poly.pdbx_strand_id
1 'polypeptide(L)'
;MASHYHLVSKFWREIPHRYNLIGTRCGECKTVYFPPRNVCPKCRRSSIGKMKEYKLKGKGKIHSYTIVHVAPEAFEDEIPYIIAIVKLDEGPMVTSQIVDCNLDEVKIGMPVEMAFRKIQEDGDTGAIYYGYKFRPIKR
;
A
#
# COMPACT_ATOMS: atom_id res chain seq x y z
N MET A 1 10.23 17.81 -18.91
CA MET A 1 9.56 16.55 -19.28
C MET A 1 10.43 15.38 -18.87
N ALA A 2 10.50 15.11 -17.56
CA ALA A 2 11.21 13.94 -17.07
C ALA A 2 10.29 12.73 -17.26
N SER A 3 10.54 11.94 -18.30
CA SER A 3 9.88 10.65 -18.48
C SER A 3 10.31 9.75 -17.30
N HIS A 4 9.48 9.70 -16.28
CA HIS A 4 9.64 8.75 -15.20
C HIS A 4 9.32 7.36 -15.75
N TYR A 5 10.27 6.75 -16.45
CA TYR A 5 10.17 5.37 -16.93
C TYR A 5 9.98 4.45 -15.72
N HIS A 6 8.74 4.08 -15.47
CA HIS A 6 8.43 3.12 -14.43
C HIS A 6 8.79 1.74 -14.95
N LEU A 7 9.52 0.97 -14.13
CA LEU A 7 9.97 -0.36 -14.51
C LEU A 7 8.78 -1.30 -14.64
N VAL A 8 8.23 -1.44 -15.85
CA VAL A 8 7.10 -2.32 -16.20
C VAL A 8 7.29 -3.72 -15.61
N SER A 9 8.50 -4.28 -15.74
CA SER A 9 8.84 -5.62 -15.23
C SER A 9 8.86 -5.71 -13.70
N LYS A 10 9.14 -4.61 -13.00
CA LYS A 10 9.04 -4.55 -11.53
C LYS A 10 7.58 -4.51 -11.13
N PHE A 11 6.80 -3.63 -11.75
CA PHE A 11 5.38 -3.50 -11.44
C PHE A 11 4.64 -4.81 -11.68
N TRP A 12 4.87 -5.46 -12.83
CA TRP A 12 4.26 -6.74 -13.19
C TRP A 12 4.49 -7.81 -12.11
N ARG A 13 5.72 -7.93 -11.58
CA ARG A 13 6.05 -8.85 -10.48
C ARG A 13 5.34 -8.52 -9.17
N GLU A 14 5.01 -7.25 -8.94
CA GLU A 14 4.37 -6.78 -7.72
C GLU A 14 2.84 -6.77 -7.78
N ILE A 15 2.22 -7.08 -8.93
CA ILE A 15 0.76 -7.09 -9.13
C ILE A 15 0.01 -7.85 -8.03
N PRO A 16 0.38 -9.10 -7.66
CA PRO A 16 -0.34 -9.83 -6.62
C PRO A 16 -0.40 -9.06 -5.28
N HIS A 17 0.68 -8.37 -4.94
CA HIS A 17 0.82 -7.62 -3.70
C HIS A 17 0.09 -6.28 -3.76
N ARG A 18 0.17 -5.58 -4.90
CA ARG A 18 -0.46 -4.28 -5.12
C ARG A 18 -1.98 -4.38 -5.29
N TYR A 19 -2.47 -5.45 -5.93
CA TYR A 19 -3.87 -5.59 -6.30
C TYR A 19 -4.67 -6.30 -5.22
N ASN A 20 -4.05 -7.24 -4.50
CA ASN A 20 -4.76 -8.14 -3.57
C ASN A 20 -4.20 -8.12 -2.15
N LEU A 21 -3.26 -7.22 -1.83
CA LEU A 21 -2.54 -7.18 -0.56
C LEU A 21 -2.03 -8.58 -0.14
N ILE A 22 -1.40 -9.29 -1.07
CA ILE A 22 -0.76 -10.57 -0.78
C ILE A 22 0.60 -10.29 -0.13
N GLY A 23 0.75 -10.64 1.14
CA GLY A 23 2.02 -10.62 1.87
C GLY A 23 2.56 -12.02 2.12
N THR A 24 3.41 -12.17 3.13
CA THR A 24 3.84 -13.49 3.61
C THR A 24 3.63 -13.66 5.11
N ARG A 25 3.35 -14.89 5.53
CA ARG A 25 3.29 -15.28 6.94
C ARG A 25 4.39 -16.29 7.23
N CYS A 26 5.16 -16.04 8.29
CA CYS A 26 6.22 -16.94 8.71
C CYS A 26 5.63 -18.23 9.29
N GLY A 27 5.99 -19.39 8.75
CA GLY A 27 5.55 -20.69 9.26
C GLY A 27 6.06 -21.00 10.67
N GLU A 28 7.17 -20.39 11.08
CA GLU A 28 7.81 -20.55 12.39
C GLU A 28 7.10 -19.70 13.46
N CYS A 29 7.28 -18.37 13.44
CA CYS A 29 6.73 -17.47 14.46
C CYS A 29 5.35 -16.88 14.14
N LYS A 30 4.72 -17.29 13.03
CA LYS A 30 3.40 -16.82 12.57
C LYS A 30 3.26 -15.32 12.29
N THR A 31 4.35 -14.54 12.38
CA THR A 31 4.36 -13.10 12.06
C THR A 31 4.02 -12.89 10.58
N VAL A 32 3.12 -11.93 10.31
CA VAL A 32 2.72 -11.50 8.97
C VAL A 32 3.58 -10.33 8.52
N TYR A 33 3.97 -10.32 7.25
CA TYR A 33 4.77 -9.29 6.61
C TYR A 33 4.11 -8.81 5.33
N PHE A 34 4.13 -7.50 5.14
CA PHE A 34 3.77 -6.84 3.89
C PHE A 34 4.69 -5.62 3.70
N PRO A 35 5.30 -5.39 2.52
CA PRO A 35 5.37 -6.28 1.36
C PRO A 35 5.93 -7.69 1.70
N PRO A 36 5.71 -8.71 0.85
CA PRO A 36 6.13 -10.07 1.14
C PRO A 36 7.65 -10.17 1.33
N ARG A 37 8.06 -11.10 2.20
CA ARG A 37 9.47 -11.42 2.46
C ARG A 37 9.73 -12.91 2.29
N ASN A 38 10.89 -13.23 1.69
CA ASN A 38 11.41 -14.60 1.56
C ASN A 38 12.05 -15.13 2.85
N VAL A 39 12.47 -14.24 3.75
CA VAL A 39 13.10 -14.58 5.02
C VAL A 39 12.51 -13.71 6.13
N CYS A 40 12.12 -14.34 7.23
CA CYS A 40 11.61 -13.67 8.42
C CYS A 40 12.76 -12.96 9.17
N PRO A 41 12.68 -11.64 9.44
CA PRO A 41 13.68 -10.94 10.25
C PRO A 41 13.83 -11.47 11.68
N LYS A 42 12.76 -12.02 12.27
CA LYS A 42 12.79 -12.59 13.63
C LYS A 42 13.46 -13.96 13.68
N CYS A 43 13.03 -14.88 12.81
CA CYS A 43 13.51 -16.28 12.81
C CYS A 43 14.74 -16.51 11.93
N ARG A 44 15.07 -15.56 11.05
CA ARG A 44 16.19 -15.62 10.09
C ARG A 44 16.20 -16.95 9.33
N ARG A 45 17.32 -17.67 9.34
CA ARG A 45 17.52 -18.93 8.60
C ARG A 45 16.47 -19.99 8.92
N SER A 46 15.96 -20.04 10.15
CA SER A 46 14.92 -21.00 10.57
C SER A 46 13.59 -20.85 9.83
N SER A 47 13.39 -19.71 9.12
CA SER A 47 12.21 -19.44 8.30
C SER A 47 12.35 -19.79 6.82
N ILE A 48 13.56 -20.14 6.35
CA ILE A 48 13.80 -20.46 4.93
C ILE A 48 12.92 -21.67 4.55
N GLY A 49 12.20 -21.58 3.43
CA GLY A 49 11.23 -22.59 2.99
C GLY A 49 9.91 -22.62 3.79
N LYS A 50 9.77 -21.79 4.84
CA LYS A 50 8.57 -21.72 5.69
C LYS A 50 7.79 -20.42 5.54
N MET A 51 8.23 -19.48 4.71
CA MET A 51 7.46 -18.27 4.39
C MET A 51 6.37 -18.62 3.39
N LYS A 52 5.11 -18.49 3.79
CA LYS A 52 3.95 -18.81 2.94
C LYS A 52 3.21 -17.54 2.54
N GLU A 53 2.65 -17.50 1.33
CA GLU A 53 1.77 -16.41 0.92
C GLU A 53 0.60 -16.26 1.89
N TYR A 54 0.19 -15.02 2.12
CA TYR A 54 -0.89 -14.69 3.03
C TYR A 54 -1.65 -13.47 2.51
N LYS A 55 -2.94 -13.64 2.21
CA LYS A 55 -3.82 -12.56 1.78
C LYS A 55 -4.29 -11.76 3.00
N LEU A 56 -3.91 -10.49 3.08
CA LEU A 56 -4.39 -9.59 4.13
C LEU A 56 -5.84 -9.18 3.85
N LYS A 57 -6.61 -8.88 4.90
CA LYS A 57 -8.02 -8.47 4.83
C LYS A 57 -8.22 -7.09 4.22
N GLY A 58 -7.16 -6.28 4.15
CA GLY A 58 -7.21 -4.91 3.65
C GLY A 58 -7.96 -3.95 4.57
N LYS A 59 -8.06 -4.26 5.87
CA LYS A 59 -8.62 -3.37 6.89
C LYS A 59 -7.54 -2.90 7.84
N GLY A 60 -7.68 -1.69 8.34
CA GLY A 60 -6.73 -1.13 9.28
C GLY A 60 -7.17 0.21 9.86
N LYS A 61 -6.23 0.90 10.49
CA LYS A 61 -6.43 2.24 11.04
C LYS A 61 -5.29 3.17 10.63
N ILE A 62 -5.61 4.45 10.45
CA ILE A 62 -4.59 5.48 10.22
C ILE A 62 -3.68 5.55 11.45
N HIS A 63 -2.39 5.29 11.26
CA HIS A 63 -1.37 5.41 12.30
C HIS A 63 -0.80 6.83 12.37
N SER A 64 -0.54 7.43 11.21
CA SER A 64 -0.11 8.82 11.04
C SER A 64 -0.50 9.28 9.63
N TYR A 65 -0.68 10.58 9.41
CA TYR A 65 -1.01 11.15 8.11
C TYR A 65 -0.42 12.55 7.93
N THR A 66 -0.37 13.00 6.69
CA THR A 66 -0.14 14.41 6.30
C THR A 66 -0.97 14.74 5.08
N ILE A 67 -1.20 16.03 4.85
CA ILE A 67 -1.87 16.55 3.66
C ILE A 67 -0.82 17.19 2.77
N VAL A 68 -0.72 16.70 1.53
CA VAL A 68 0.23 17.20 0.55
C VAL A 68 -0.44 18.33 -0.23
N HIS A 69 0.05 19.55 -0.03
CA HIS A 69 -0.43 20.76 -0.72
C HIS A 69 0.44 21.17 -1.91
N VAL A 70 1.66 20.64 -2.00
CA VAL A 70 2.58 20.85 -3.12
C VAL A 70 3.14 19.49 -3.49
N ALA A 71 2.78 18.99 -4.67
CA ALA A 71 3.13 17.66 -5.14
C ALA A 71 4.10 17.72 -6.32
N PRO A 72 4.84 16.63 -6.60
CA PRO A 72 5.54 16.47 -7.87
C PRO A 72 4.57 16.51 -9.06
N GLU A 73 5.07 16.86 -10.24
CA GLU A 73 4.32 16.97 -11.52
C GLU A 73 3.33 15.81 -11.73
N ALA A 74 3.74 14.58 -11.46
CA ALA A 74 2.92 13.38 -11.64
C ALA A 74 1.66 13.28 -10.73
N PHE A 75 1.52 14.14 -9.73
CA PHE A 75 0.42 14.15 -8.76
C PHE A 75 -0.20 15.54 -8.59
N GLU A 76 0.09 16.49 -9.47
CA GLU A 76 -0.44 17.86 -9.38
C GLU A 76 -1.98 17.89 -9.42
N ASP A 77 -2.59 17.05 -10.26
CA ASP A 77 -4.05 16.92 -10.39
C ASP A 77 -4.73 16.29 -9.16
N GLU A 78 -3.95 15.73 -8.22
CA GLU A 78 -4.48 15.15 -6.98
C GLU A 78 -4.37 16.13 -5.80
N ILE A 79 -3.79 17.31 -5.96
CA ILE A 79 -3.63 18.27 -4.86
C ILE A 79 -4.98 18.90 -4.46
N PRO A 80 -5.24 19.08 -3.15
CA PRO A 80 -4.54 18.47 -2.02
C PRO A 80 -4.98 17.01 -1.80
N TYR A 81 -4.04 16.14 -1.45
CA TYR A 81 -4.33 14.74 -1.10
C TYR A 81 -3.78 14.34 0.26
N ILE A 82 -4.45 13.37 0.88
CA ILE A 82 -4.02 12.79 2.14
C ILE A 82 -3.09 11.61 1.84
N ILE A 83 -1.91 11.61 2.45
CA ILE A 83 -1.04 10.42 2.51
C ILE A 83 -0.91 9.95 3.95
N ALA A 84 -1.07 8.65 4.17
CA ALA A 84 -1.09 8.06 5.49
C ALA A 84 -0.24 6.80 5.60
N ILE A 85 0.24 6.55 6.81
CA ILE A 85 0.69 5.23 7.24
C ILE A 85 -0.53 4.54 7.84
N VAL A 86 -0.99 3.46 7.23
CA VAL A 86 -2.09 2.62 7.72
C VAL A 86 -1.52 1.41 8.43
N LYS A 87 -1.89 1.21 9.69
CA LYS A 87 -1.61 -0.03 10.43
C LYS A 87 -2.73 -1.02 10.13
N LEU A 88 -2.42 -2.08 9.38
CA LEU A 88 -3.35 -3.15 9.06
C LEU A 88 -3.65 -4.01 10.29
N ASP A 89 -4.84 -4.61 10.31
CA ASP A 89 -5.30 -5.41 11.44
C ASP A 89 -4.37 -6.60 11.74
N GLU A 90 -3.71 -7.15 10.71
CA GLU A 90 -2.75 -8.25 10.85
C GLU A 90 -1.36 -7.81 11.35
N GLY A 91 -1.12 -6.50 11.49
CA GLY A 91 0.10 -5.93 12.06
C GLY A 91 0.96 -5.08 11.12
N PRO A 92 1.16 -5.41 9.83
CA PRO A 92 1.98 -4.59 8.93
C PRO A 92 1.49 -3.15 8.80
N MET A 93 2.41 -2.23 8.57
CA MET A 93 2.12 -0.84 8.24
C MET A 93 2.41 -0.58 6.78
N VAL A 94 1.51 0.14 6.11
CA VAL A 94 1.63 0.50 4.69
C VAL A 94 1.46 1.99 4.49
N THR A 95 2.29 2.58 3.64
CA THR A 95 2.11 3.95 3.18
C THR A 95 1.19 3.94 1.97
N SER A 96 0.13 4.74 2.01
CA SER A 96 -0.84 4.85 0.92
C SER A 96 -1.63 6.15 1.05
N GLN A 97 -2.23 6.60 -0.05
CA GLN A 97 -3.16 7.72 0.00
C GLN A 97 -4.50 7.30 0.64
N ILE A 98 -5.15 8.26 1.30
CA ILE A 98 -6.54 8.13 1.74
C ILE A 98 -7.43 8.83 0.71
N VAL A 99 -8.33 8.09 0.09
CA VAL A 99 -9.30 8.57 -0.89
C VAL A 99 -10.71 8.52 -0.31
N ASP A 100 -11.65 9.18 -0.99
CA ASP A 100 -13.06 9.27 -0.58
C ASP A 100 -13.22 9.80 0.87
N CYS A 101 -12.35 10.73 1.28
CA CYS A 101 -12.28 11.32 2.61
C CYS A 101 -12.02 12.82 2.50
N ASN A 102 -12.80 13.63 3.19
CA ASN A 102 -12.55 15.07 3.25
C ASN A 102 -11.31 15.36 4.10
N LEU A 103 -10.57 16.43 3.75
CA LEU A 103 -9.30 16.77 4.39
C LEU A 103 -9.43 17.12 5.88
N ASP A 104 -10.58 17.62 6.29
CA ASP A 104 -10.93 18.00 7.66
C ASP A 104 -11.46 16.82 8.49
N GLU A 105 -11.86 15.72 7.84
CA GLU A 105 -12.37 14.53 8.51
C GLU A 105 -11.26 13.56 8.93
N VAL A 106 -10.14 13.53 8.20
CA VAL A 106 -9.06 12.57 8.44
C VAL A 106 -8.44 12.76 9.83
N LYS A 107 -8.25 11.65 10.54
CA LYS A 107 -7.63 11.63 11.87
C LYS A 107 -6.91 10.32 12.16
N ILE A 108 -5.92 10.40 13.05
CA ILE A 108 -5.26 9.22 13.60
C ILE A 108 -6.29 8.31 14.27
N GLY A 109 -6.18 7.01 14.03
CA GLY A 109 -7.09 5.98 14.53
C GLY A 109 -8.34 5.74 13.68
N MET A 110 -8.59 6.56 12.64
CA MET A 110 -9.72 6.37 11.73
C MET A 110 -9.67 4.98 11.06
N PRO A 111 -10.78 4.19 11.11
CA PRO A 111 -10.85 2.90 10.44
C PRO A 111 -10.95 3.07 8.93
N VAL A 112 -10.12 2.32 8.20
CA VAL A 112 -10.03 2.37 6.74
C VAL A 112 -10.02 0.98 6.14
N GLU A 113 -10.44 0.89 4.88
CA GLU A 113 -10.36 -0.33 4.06
C GLU A 113 -9.68 -0.06 2.72
N MET A 114 -9.08 -1.09 2.15
CA MET A 114 -8.42 -1.06 0.85
C MET A 114 -9.42 -0.74 -0.26
N ALA A 115 -9.02 0.14 -1.17
CA ALA A 115 -9.67 0.38 -2.45
C ALA A 115 -8.67 0.16 -3.60
N PHE A 116 -9.09 -0.54 -4.64
CA PHE A 116 -8.32 -0.68 -5.86
C PHE A 116 -8.47 0.58 -6.72
N ARG A 117 -7.36 1.25 -7.03
CA ARG A 117 -7.34 2.54 -7.75
C ARG A 117 -6.17 2.61 -8.72
N LYS A 118 -6.29 3.47 -9.74
CA LYS A 118 -5.13 3.98 -10.48
C LYS A 118 -4.22 4.68 -9.48
N ILE A 119 -2.94 4.31 -9.47
CA ILE A 119 -1.92 4.91 -8.60
C ILE A 119 -0.93 5.75 -9.39
N GLN A 120 -0.78 5.47 -10.69
CA GLN A 120 0.17 6.13 -11.58
C GLN A 120 -0.10 5.75 -13.05
N GLU A 121 0.42 6.53 -13.98
CA GLU A 121 0.59 6.14 -15.39
C GLU A 121 1.96 6.59 -15.92
N ASP A 122 2.45 5.93 -16.97
CA ASP A 122 3.74 6.22 -17.61
C ASP A 122 3.54 7.07 -18.87
N GLY A 123 3.16 8.33 -18.67
CA GLY A 123 2.81 9.26 -19.75
C GLY A 123 1.60 8.80 -20.59
N ASP A 124 1.40 9.45 -21.74
CA ASP A 124 0.19 9.27 -22.55
C ASP A 124 0.12 7.92 -23.29
N THR A 125 1.27 7.26 -23.50
CA THR A 125 1.38 6.03 -24.29
C THR A 125 1.87 4.82 -23.50
N GLY A 126 2.22 5.01 -22.23
CA GLY A 126 2.74 3.95 -21.39
C GLY A 126 1.68 3.20 -20.59
N ALA A 127 2.14 2.38 -19.65
CA ALA A 127 1.26 1.53 -18.85
C ALA A 127 0.53 2.32 -17.76
N ILE A 128 -0.72 1.97 -17.52
CA ILE A 128 -1.48 2.43 -16.36
C ILE A 128 -1.24 1.47 -15.20
N TYR A 129 -0.81 2.01 -14.07
CA TYR A 129 -0.51 1.26 -12.88
C TYR A 129 -1.64 1.39 -11.86
N TYR A 130 -2.17 0.25 -11.44
CA TYR A 130 -3.17 0.16 -10.38
C TYR A 130 -2.59 -0.39 -9.07
N GLY A 131 -3.28 -0.17 -7.96
CA GLY A 131 -2.88 -0.70 -6.67
C GLY A 131 -3.83 -0.31 -5.56
N TYR A 132 -3.36 -0.49 -4.33
CA TYR A 132 -4.12 -0.11 -3.15
C TYR A 132 -4.00 1.40 -2.87
N LYS A 133 -5.15 2.06 -2.78
CA LYS A 133 -5.37 3.24 -1.92
C LYS A 133 -6.23 2.78 -0.72
N PHE A 134 -6.46 3.62 0.28
CA PHE A 134 -7.38 3.33 1.39
C PHE A 134 -8.51 4.33 1.44
N ARG A 135 -9.68 3.93 1.91
CA ARG A 135 -10.82 4.82 2.13
C ARG A 135 -11.43 4.60 3.52
N PRO A 136 -12.08 5.61 4.12
CA PRO A 136 -12.81 5.42 5.38
C PRO A 136 -13.88 4.35 5.25
N ILE A 137 -14.04 3.52 6.29
CA ILE A 137 -15.19 2.61 6.39
C ILE A 137 -16.41 3.44 6.80
N LYS A 138 -17.35 3.64 5.89
CA LYS A 138 -18.65 4.25 6.22
C LYS A 138 -19.40 3.31 7.16
N ARG A 139 -19.81 3.83 8.31
CA ARG A 139 -20.70 3.11 9.25
C ARG A 139 -22.14 3.19 8.79
#